data_AF-A0A2M6ZRE4-F1
#
_entry.id   AF-A0A2M6ZRE4-F1
#
_cell.length_a   1.000
_cell.length_b   1.000
_cell.length_c   1.000
_cell.angle_alpha   90.00
_cell.angle_beta   90.00
_cell.angle_gamma   90.00
#
_symmetry.space_group_name_H-M   'P 1'
#
loop_
_entity.id
_entity.type
_entity.pdbx_description
1 polymer ?
#
loop_
_entity_poly.entity_id
_entity_poly.type
_entity_poly.pdbx_seq_one_letter_code
_entity_poly.pdbx_strand_id
1 'polypeptide(L)'
;ALLNRLDIVPALAPNERCCGHDMLWGGDVENFLKLAQHNVQAITETGAKRVVTTCPEGYQTLKNEYPRYLGNLGFEVIHLSELIAERVSSGDLKFSGMNKKVTYHDP
;
A
#
# COMPACT_ATOMS: atom_id res chain seq x y z
N ALA A 1 10.42 -4.36 12.17
CA ALA A 1 10.34 -4.12 13.63
C ALA A 1 8.92 -3.79 14.09
N LEU A 2 8.17 -2.89 13.44
CA LEU A 2 6.80 -2.55 13.87
C LEU A 2 5.76 -3.63 13.52
N LEU A 3 5.76 -4.12 12.27
CA LEU A 3 4.85 -5.20 11.83
C LEU A 3 5.05 -6.47 12.66
N ASN A 4 6.30 -6.84 12.96
CA ASN A 4 6.60 -7.99 13.82
C ASN A 4 6.05 -7.84 15.25
N ARG A 5 5.89 -6.62 15.79
CA ARG A 5 5.25 -6.41 17.10
C ARG A 5 3.74 -6.61 17.07
N LEU A 6 3.16 -6.62 15.88
CA LEU A 6 1.75 -6.91 15.62
C LEU A 6 1.57 -8.36 15.16
N ASP A 7 2.60 -9.19 15.28
CA ASP A 7 2.66 -10.56 14.76
C ASP A 7 2.36 -10.66 13.25
N ILE A 8 2.57 -9.55 12.51
CA ILE A 8 2.46 -9.50 11.05
C ILE A 8 3.83 -9.86 10.49
N VAL A 9 3.89 -10.97 9.75
CA VAL A 9 5.06 -11.36 8.97
C VAL A 9 4.95 -10.71 7.60
N PRO A 10 5.74 -9.67 7.29
CA PRO A 10 5.75 -9.11 5.94
C PRO A 10 6.30 -10.15 4.97
N ALA A 11 5.62 -10.34 3.84
CA ALA A 11 6.10 -11.13 2.73
C ALA A 11 6.32 -10.20 1.54
N LEU A 12 7.43 -10.40 0.82
CA LEU A 12 7.66 -9.78 -0.47
C LEU A 12 7.13 -10.72 -1.56
N ALA A 13 6.34 -10.19 -2.49
CA ALA A 13 5.95 -10.98 -3.65
C ALA A 13 7.22 -11.23 -4.50
N PRO A 14 7.51 -12.49 -4.89
CA PRO A 14 8.77 -12.84 -5.55
C PRO A 14 9.00 -12.12 -6.89
N ASN A 15 7.94 -11.61 -7.52
CA ASN A 15 7.98 -10.84 -8.76
C ASN A 15 7.27 -9.48 -8.59
N GLU A 16 7.38 -8.86 -7.42
CA GLU A 16 6.84 -7.52 -7.19
C GLU A 16 7.38 -6.53 -8.23
N ARG A 17 6.47 -5.74 -8.80
CA ARG A 17 6.81 -4.66 -9.73
C ARG A 17 6.34 -3.33 -9.15
N CYS A 18 6.92 -2.25 -9.66
CA CYS A 18 6.47 -0.90 -9.34
C CYS A 18 4.96 -0.74 -9.57
N CYS A 19 4.33 0.17 -8.82
CA CYS A 19 2.92 0.52 -8.96
C CYS A 19 2.60 1.14 -10.32
N GLY A 20 3.59 1.69 -11.03
CA GLY A 20 3.42 2.30 -12.35
C GLY A 20 3.01 3.78 -12.33
N HIS A 21 3.12 4.44 -11.16
CA HIS A 21 2.79 5.86 -10.99
C HIS A 21 3.42 6.75 -12.07
N ASP A 22 4.74 6.67 -12.24
CA ASP A 22 5.49 7.49 -13.19
C ASP A 22 5.09 7.23 -14.65
N MET A 23 4.72 5.99 -14.98
CA MET A 23 4.25 5.64 -16.33
C MET A 23 2.94 6.35 -16.63
N LEU A 24 1.99 6.31 -15.69
CA LEU A 24 0.71 6.98 -15.85
C LEU A 24 0.87 8.50 -15.94
N TRP A 25 1.68 9.08 -15.05
CA TRP A 25 1.91 10.53 -15.02
C TRP A 25 2.72 11.04 -16.21
N GLY A 26 3.62 10.21 -16.74
CA GLY A 26 4.32 10.43 -18.00
C GLY A 26 3.45 10.26 -19.25
N GLY A 27 2.19 9.85 -19.11
CA GLY A 27 1.24 9.67 -20.21
C GLY A 27 1.34 8.31 -20.92
N ASP A 28 2.17 7.39 -20.45
CA ASP A 28 2.28 6.03 -20.97
C ASP A 28 1.18 5.12 -20.38
N VAL A 29 -0.06 5.46 -20.74
CA VAL A 29 -1.27 4.77 -20.24
C VAL A 29 -1.29 3.31 -20.68
N GLU A 30 -0.82 2.99 -21.89
CA GLU A 30 -0.86 1.62 -22.41
C GLU A 30 0.01 0.67 -21.57
N ASN A 31 1.26 1.04 -21.30
CA ASN A 31 2.13 0.20 -20.48
C ASN A 31 1.72 0.22 -19.01
N PHE A 32 1.19 1.34 -18.52
CA PHE A 32 0.58 1.40 -17.18
C PHE A 32 -0.53 0.36 -17.03
N LEU A 33 -1.45 0.24 -18.00
CA LEU A 33 -2.55 -0.72 -17.92
C LEU A 33 -2.07 -2.17 -17.94
N LYS A 34 -1.09 -2.50 -18.78
CA LYS A 34 -0.47 -3.85 -18.80
C LYS A 34 0.19 -4.18 -17.46
N LEU A 35 0.91 -3.22 -16.88
CA LEU A 35 1.55 -3.37 -15.57
C LEU A 35 0.51 -3.52 -14.45
N ALA A 36 -0.55 -2.69 -14.47
CA ALA A 36 -1.62 -2.74 -13.48
C ALA A 36 -2.35 -4.08 -13.50
N GLN A 37 -2.69 -4.61 -14.68
CA GLN A 37 -3.31 -5.93 -14.84
C GLN A 37 -2.43 -7.05 -14.28
N HIS A 38 -1.13 -7.03 -14.61
CA HIS A 38 -0.16 -7.98 -14.07
C HIS A 38 -0.10 -7.92 -12.53
N ASN A 39 -0.03 -6.72 -11.96
CA ASN A 39 0.06 -6.54 -10.51
C ASN A 39 -1.21 -6.98 -9.80
N VAL A 40 -2.39 -6.64 -10.33
CA VAL A 40 -3.68 -7.09 -9.78
C VAL A 40 -3.76 -8.61 -9.81
N GLN A 41 -3.42 -9.24 -10.93
CA GLN A 41 -3.40 -10.70 -11.02
C GLN A 41 -2.46 -11.33 -9.98
N ALA A 42 -1.22 -10.85 -9.89
CA ALA A 42 -0.24 -11.36 -8.94
C ALA A 42 -0.72 -11.21 -7.48
N ILE A 43 -1.35 -10.09 -7.14
CA ILE A 43 -1.92 -9.88 -5.80
C ILE A 43 -3.09 -10.84 -5.57
N THR A 44 -4.01 -10.97 -6.53
CA THR A 44 -5.15 -11.88 -6.42
C THR A 44 -4.72 -13.34 -6.22
N GLU A 45 -3.67 -13.79 -6.92
CA GLU A 45 -3.11 -15.14 -6.81
C GLU A 45 -2.55 -15.43 -5.41
N THR A 46 -2.12 -14.40 -4.67
CA THR A 46 -1.69 -14.58 -3.26
C THR A 46 -2.85 -14.87 -2.31
N GLY A 47 -4.09 -14.60 -2.73
CA GLY A 47 -5.29 -14.67 -1.89
C GLY A 47 -5.41 -13.54 -0.86
N ALA A 48 -4.52 -12.54 -0.90
CA ALA A 48 -4.55 -11.40 0.00
C ALA A 48 -5.87 -10.62 -0.09
N LYS A 49 -6.45 -10.30 1.07
CA LYS A 49 -7.65 -9.45 1.17
C LYS A 49 -7.32 -7.98 1.40
N ARG A 50 -6.10 -7.71 1.87
CA ARG A 50 -5.62 -6.38 2.21
C ARG A 50 -4.17 -6.24 1.77
N VAL A 51 -3.88 -5.17 1.05
CA VAL A 51 -2.56 -4.76 0.58
C VAL A 51 -2.15 -3.53 1.37
N VAL A 52 -0.98 -3.59 1.99
CA VAL A 52 -0.43 -2.49 2.80
C VAL A 52 0.76 -1.90 2.07
N THR A 53 0.76 -0.59 1.85
CA THR A 53 1.87 0.13 1.21
C THR A 53 2.38 1.27 2.10
N THR A 54 3.67 1.61 1.97
CA THR A 54 4.31 2.74 2.66
C THR A 54 4.61 3.92 1.74
N CYS A 55 4.40 3.73 0.43
CA CYS A 55 4.69 4.73 -0.59
C CYS A 55 3.39 5.49 -0.89
N PRO A 56 3.36 6.83 -0.73
CA PRO A 56 2.15 7.61 -0.96
C PRO A 56 1.70 7.54 -2.44
N GLU A 57 2.64 7.53 -3.38
CA GLU A 57 2.36 7.36 -4.80
C GLU A 57 1.78 5.96 -5.09
N GLY A 58 2.38 4.93 -4.49
CA GLY A 58 1.88 3.57 -4.55
C GLY A 58 0.48 3.43 -3.95
N TYR A 59 0.21 4.12 -2.84
CA TYR A 59 -1.12 4.18 -2.24
C TYR A 59 -2.13 4.80 -3.20
N GLN A 60 -1.86 5.99 -3.72
CA GLN A 60 -2.75 6.65 -4.68
C GLN A 60 -2.99 5.79 -5.93
N THR A 61 -1.92 5.24 -6.51
CA THR A 61 -2.01 4.44 -7.74
C THR A 61 -2.78 3.14 -7.52
N LEU A 62 -2.49 2.38 -6.46
CA LEU A 62 -3.16 1.11 -6.18
C LEU A 62 -4.61 1.31 -5.70
N LYS A 63 -4.85 2.34 -4.86
CA LYS A 63 -6.17 2.60 -4.25
C LYS A 63 -7.14 3.26 -5.23
N ASN A 64 -6.66 4.19 -6.06
CA ASN A 64 -7.54 5.06 -6.84
C ASN A 64 -7.38 4.86 -8.36
N GLU A 65 -6.15 4.80 -8.86
CA GLU A 65 -5.94 4.67 -10.32
C GLU A 65 -6.25 3.25 -10.81
N TYR A 66 -5.77 2.20 -10.12
CA TYR A 66 -6.05 0.82 -10.53
C TYR A 66 -7.56 0.56 -10.65
N PRO A 67 -8.40 0.91 -9.65
CA PRO A 67 -9.84 0.72 -9.78
C PRO A 67 -10.49 1.60 -10.84
N ARG A 68 -9.96 2.80 -11.08
CA ARG A 68 -10.45 3.69 -12.14
C ARG A 68 -10.36 3.04 -13.52
N TYR A 69 -9.31 2.26 -13.78
CA TYR A 69 -9.10 1.62 -15.06
C TYR A 69 -9.58 0.16 -15.13
N LEU A 70 -9.47 -0.58 -14.03
CA LEU A 70 -9.71 -2.04 -13.99
C LEU A 70 -10.98 -2.43 -13.23
N GLY A 71 -11.65 -1.49 -12.57
CA GLY A 71 -12.82 -1.75 -11.75
C GLY A 71 -12.47 -2.33 -10.38
N ASN A 72 -13.38 -3.11 -9.80
CA ASN A 72 -13.16 -3.68 -8.47
C ASN A 72 -11.99 -4.68 -8.47
N LEU A 73 -10.98 -4.44 -7.61
CA LEU A 73 -9.77 -5.26 -7.54
C LEU A 73 -9.92 -6.52 -6.67
N GLY A 74 -10.98 -6.61 -5.84
CA GLY A 74 -11.21 -7.76 -4.96
C GLY A 74 -10.33 -7.81 -3.70
N PHE A 75 -9.55 -6.76 -3.44
CA PHE A 75 -8.78 -6.56 -2.22
C PHE A 75 -8.79 -5.08 -1.80
N GLU A 76 -8.58 -4.84 -0.52
CA GLU A 76 -8.47 -3.50 0.06
C GLU A 76 -7.02 -3.01 -0.01
N VAL A 77 -6.82 -1.74 -0.36
CA VAL A 77 -5.51 -1.07 -0.26
C VAL A 77 -5.55 -0.10 0.91
N ILE A 78 -4.56 -0.17 1.81
CA ILE A 78 -4.36 0.76 2.93
C ILE A 78 -2.91 1.25 3.00
N HIS A 79 -2.70 2.46 3.50
CA HIS A 79 -1.37 2.95 3.82
C HIS A 79 -0.92 2.42 5.20
N LEU A 80 0.40 2.27 5.40
CA LEU A 80 0.94 1.77 6.67
C LEU A 80 0.54 2.66 7.86
N SER A 81 0.44 3.99 7.68
CA SER A 81 -0.02 4.88 8.76
C SER A 81 -1.46 4.57 9.19
N GLU A 82 -2.34 4.20 8.26
CA GLU A 82 -3.72 3.79 8.56
C GLU A 82 -3.72 2.51 9.40
N LEU A 83 -2.93 1.49 8.99
CA LEU A 83 -2.78 0.26 9.75
C LEU A 83 -2.28 0.54 11.18
N ILE A 84 -1.30 1.43 11.34
CA ILE A 84 -0.76 1.80 12.65
C ILE A 84 -1.82 2.52 13.48
N ALA A 85 -2.55 3.47 12.88
CA ALA A 85 -3.60 4.22 13.56
C ALA A 85 -4.75 3.30 14.03
N GLU A 86 -5.14 2.32 13.22
CA GLU A 86 -6.10 1.28 13.59
C GLU A 86 -5.62 0.52 14.84
N ARG A 87 -4.36 0.09 14.86
CA ARG A 87 -3.77 -0.70 15.97
C ARG A 87 -3.53 0.10 17.24
N VAL A 88 -3.27 1.40 17.12
CA VAL A 88 -3.22 2.29 18.28
C VAL A 88 -4.61 2.47 18.86
N SER A 89 -5.61 2.67 18.00
CA SER A 89 -7.00 2.88 18.42
C SER A 89 -7.61 1.63 19.05
N SER A 90 -7.26 0.43 18.59
CA SER A 90 -7.68 -0.83 19.20
C SER A 90 -6.98 -1.14 20.54
N GLY A 91 -5.87 -0.45 20.83
CA GLY A 91 -5.05 -0.69 22.01
C GLY A 91 -4.02 -1.82 21.85
N ASP A 92 -3.96 -2.45 20.67
CA ASP A 92 -2.97 -3.49 20.32
C ASP A 92 -1.55 -2.91 20.29
N LEU A 93 -1.43 -1.63 19.95
CA LEU A 93 -0.16 -0.92 19.88
C LEU A 93 -0.16 0.32 20.78
N LYS A 94 0.78 0.38 21.70
CA LYS A 94 0.94 1.53 22.61
C LYS A 94 2.30 2.17 22.42
N PHE A 95 2.30 3.48 22.25
CA PHE A 95 3.51 4.28 22.17
C PHE A 95 3.72 5.04 23.48
N SER A 96 4.95 5.04 23.98
CA SER A 96 5.36 6.00 25.00
C SER A 96 5.56 7.37 24.36
N GLY A 97 5.15 8.43 25.05
CA GLY A 97 5.43 9.79 24.60
C GLY A 97 6.93 10.02 24.36
N MET A 98 7.27 10.86 23.38
CA MET A 98 8.64 11.24 23.07
C MET A 98 8.80 12.74 23.31
N ASN A 99 9.70 13.14 24.22
CA ASN A 99 10.03 14.55 24.43
C ASN A 99 11.09 15.02 23.41
N LYS A 100 10.70 15.08 22.14
CA LYS A 100 11.53 15.59 21.05
C LYS A 100 10.71 16.52 20.16
N LYS A 101 11.34 17.58 19.68
CA LYS A 101 10.78 18.42 18.62
C LYS A 101 10.99 17.70 17.28
N VAL A 102 9.90 17.48 16.56
CA VAL A 102 9.90 16.86 15.22
C VAL A 102 9.16 17.75 14.24
N THR A 103 9.56 17.68 12.97
CA THR A 103 8.81 18.29 11.86
C THR A 103 8.02 17.20 11.16
N TYR A 104 6.72 17.39 11.03
CA TYR A 104 5.86 16.49 10.27
C TYR A 104 5.78 16.98 8.82
N HIS A 105 6.00 16.07 7.87
CA HIS A 105 5.85 16.31 6.45
C HIS A 105 4.72 15.43 5.94
N ASP A 106 3.59 16.06 5.63
CA ASP A 106 2.46 15.41 4.95
C ASP A 106 2.62 15.64 3.44
N PRO A 107 2.59 14.58 2.60
CA PRO A 107 2.58 14.70 1.14
C PRO A 107 1.32 15.35 0.57
#